data_AF-A0A963TPP9-F1
#
_entry.id   AF-A0A963TPP9-F1
#
_cell.length_a   1.000
_cell.length_b   1.000
_cell.length_c   1.000
_cell.angle_alpha   90.00
_cell.angle_beta   90.00
_cell.angle_gamma   90.00
#
_symmetry.space_group_name_H-M   'P 1'
#
loop_
_entity.id
_entity.type
_entity.pdbx_description
1 polymer ?
#
loop_
_entity_poly.entity_id
_entity_poly.type
_entity_poly.pdbx_seq_one_letter_code
_entity_poly.pdbx_strand_id
1 'polypeptide(L)'
;MPEFKLPRGPIVPPRRDILTGLAGAPLAAGAIATGAMTTGTMIPTPAKAAVGDSKIRMGMPLLVRHEGTWEGTYTYITPEMKVNDKYDFRINVKFPEDEHGGVTYRQESFYTWPDGRTRDLMFEAQYIGNRTATFEGRISGWMTEVDERTLYTTYWYEDQPGIDVCEMIQLAPNGIDRGRTWHWFKDGKLFQLTLVNERRVA
;
A
#
# COMPACT_ATOMS: atom_id res chain seq x y z
N MET A 1 3.66 21.25 -30.57
CA MET A 1 3.45 20.42 -29.36
C MET A 1 4.39 20.95 -28.28
N PRO A 2 3.92 21.51 -27.15
CA PRO A 2 4.83 21.97 -26.12
C PRO A 2 5.43 20.77 -25.37
N GLU A 3 6.73 20.84 -25.14
CA GLU A 3 7.59 19.80 -24.56
C GLU A 3 7.37 19.76 -23.03
N PHE A 4 6.77 18.68 -22.52
CA PHE A 4 6.54 18.50 -21.08
C PHE A 4 7.83 17.98 -20.43
N LYS A 5 8.58 18.86 -19.78
CA LYS A 5 9.78 18.50 -19.01
C LYS A 5 9.38 18.07 -17.59
N LEU A 6 9.57 16.78 -17.28
CA LEU A 6 9.50 16.27 -15.91
C LEU A 6 10.55 16.99 -15.03
N PRO A 7 10.19 17.42 -13.80
CA PRO A 7 11.18 17.97 -12.87
C PRO A 7 12.14 16.85 -12.44
N ARG A 8 13.42 16.98 -12.83
CA ARG A 8 14.53 16.16 -12.33
C ARG A 8 14.89 16.60 -10.91
N GLY A 9 14.10 16.16 -9.94
CA GLY A 9 14.53 16.08 -8.54
C GLY A 9 15.30 14.76 -8.31
N PRO A 10 16.24 14.71 -7.36
CA PRO A 10 16.92 13.45 -7.05
C PRO A 10 15.91 12.44 -6.49
N ILE A 11 15.90 11.24 -7.08
CA ILE A 11 15.26 10.06 -6.48
C ILE A 11 16.06 9.77 -5.20
N VAL A 12 15.49 10.09 -4.05
CA VAL A 12 16.07 9.74 -2.75
C VAL A 12 15.55 8.35 -2.38
N PRO A 13 16.39 7.28 -2.42
CA PRO A 13 16.00 6.03 -1.79
C PRO A 13 15.98 6.23 -0.27
N PRO A 14 15.00 5.66 0.47
CA PRO A 14 15.05 5.70 1.92
C PRO A 14 16.27 4.90 2.41
N ARG A 15 17.20 5.58 3.10
CA ARG A 15 18.35 4.93 3.74
C ARG A 15 17.85 4.06 4.89
N ARG A 16 18.25 2.79 4.84
CA ARG A 16 18.35 1.92 6.02
C ARG A 16 19.47 2.43 6.93
N ASP A 17 19.25 2.31 8.24
CA ASP A 17 20.24 2.07 9.30
C ASP A 17 20.31 3.09 10.47
N ILE A 18 19.88 2.56 11.64
CA ILE A 18 20.59 2.49 12.92
C ILE A 18 20.55 3.70 13.90
N LEU A 19 19.89 3.43 15.04
CA LEU A 19 20.08 4.02 16.36
C LEU A 19 21.56 3.97 16.81
N THR A 20 22.14 5.10 17.22
CA THR A 20 22.91 5.31 18.48
C THR A 20 23.65 6.66 18.48
N GLY A 21 23.74 7.31 19.65
CA GLY A 21 24.97 8.04 20.01
C GLY A 21 24.91 9.56 20.24
N LEU A 22 24.64 9.92 21.50
CA LEU A 22 24.92 11.15 22.27
C LEU A 22 26.07 12.12 21.88
N ALA A 23 25.77 13.41 22.14
CA ALA A 23 26.57 14.45 22.84
C ALA A 23 27.56 15.37 22.09
N GLY A 24 27.47 16.69 22.35
CA GLY A 24 28.65 17.58 22.40
C GLY A 24 28.59 19.06 21.96
N ALA A 25 27.75 19.92 22.57
CA ALA A 25 27.98 21.34 22.98
C ALA A 25 28.56 22.42 21.98
N PRO A 26 28.76 23.70 22.41
CA PRO A 26 27.74 24.74 22.66
C PRO A 26 28.01 26.07 21.89
N LEU A 27 27.07 27.02 21.89
CA LEU A 27 27.36 28.45 21.66
C LEU A 27 26.37 29.38 22.41
N ALA A 28 26.96 30.42 23.00
CA ALA A 28 26.48 31.36 24.04
C ALA A 28 25.31 32.28 23.61
N ALA A 29 24.32 32.53 24.47
CA ALA A 29 24.17 33.59 25.50
C ALA A 29 23.66 34.95 24.98
N GLY A 30 22.52 35.40 25.52
CA GLY A 30 21.97 36.73 25.29
C GLY A 30 20.66 37.00 26.04
N ALA A 31 20.82 37.46 27.29
CA ALA A 31 19.93 38.31 28.10
C ALA A 31 18.56 37.81 28.63
N ILE A 32 18.35 38.19 29.89
CA ILE A 32 17.36 37.78 30.87
C ILE A 32 16.21 38.79 30.90
N ALA A 33 14.97 38.32 31.02
CA ALA A 33 13.90 39.08 31.66
C ALA A 33 13.07 38.15 32.54
N THR A 34 12.99 38.53 33.81
CA THR A 34 12.35 37.88 34.95
C THR A 34 10.83 37.88 34.86
N GLY A 35 10.21 36.73 35.15
CA GLY A 35 8.78 36.60 35.37
C GLY A 35 8.42 35.18 35.77
N ALA A 36 8.41 34.90 37.08
CA ALA A 36 7.95 33.63 37.62
C ALA A 36 6.42 33.58 37.63
N MET A 37 5.84 32.58 36.97
CA MET A 37 4.58 31.96 37.37
C MET A 37 4.64 30.47 37.03
N THR A 38 4.74 29.68 38.11
CA THR A 38 4.62 28.23 38.14
C THR A 38 3.21 27.80 37.80
N THR A 39 3.04 27.21 36.62
CA THR A 39 1.98 26.24 36.35
C THR A 39 2.63 25.07 35.63
N GLY A 40 2.76 23.95 36.34
CA GLY A 40 3.34 22.72 35.79
C GLY A 40 2.52 22.24 34.61
N THR A 41 3.09 22.32 33.41
CA THR A 41 2.59 21.64 32.24
C THR A 41 2.87 20.16 32.42
N MET A 42 1.85 19.40 32.82
CA MET A 42 1.84 17.95 32.62
C MET A 42 2.09 17.71 31.13
N ILE A 43 3.24 17.13 30.79
CA ILE A 43 3.41 16.48 29.50
C ILE A 43 2.39 15.33 29.49
N PRO A 44 1.38 15.32 28.60
CA PRO A 44 0.49 14.19 28.54
C PRO A 44 1.30 12.99 28.09
N THR A 45 1.41 12.00 28.98
CA THR A 45 1.78 10.63 28.61
C THR A 45 0.94 10.23 27.40
N PRO A 46 1.52 9.67 26.32
CA PRO A 46 0.71 9.20 25.20
C PRO A 46 -0.34 8.24 25.75
N ALA A 47 -1.60 8.57 25.52
CA ALA A 47 -2.72 7.72 25.89
C ALA A 47 -2.46 6.34 25.31
N LYS A 48 -2.45 5.32 26.17
CA LYS A 48 -2.41 3.92 25.76
C LYS A 48 -3.56 3.72 24.78
N ALA A 49 -3.24 3.42 23.52
CA ALA A 49 -4.24 3.18 22.49
C ALA A 49 -5.26 2.19 23.02
N ALA A 50 -6.54 2.55 22.95
CA ALA A 50 -7.63 1.69 23.38
C ALA A 50 -7.55 0.38 22.59
N VAL A 51 -7.64 -0.73 23.31
CA VAL A 51 -7.82 -2.07 22.74
C VAL A 51 -9.16 -2.06 21.99
N GLY A 52 -9.18 -2.36 20.69
CA GLY A 52 -10.43 -2.61 19.96
C GLY A 52 -10.44 -2.45 18.45
N ASP A 53 -9.67 -1.52 17.87
CA ASP A 53 -9.64 -1.32 16.41
C ASP A 53 -8.20 -1.35 15.89
N SER A 54 -7.91 -2.29 14.98
CA SER A 54 -6.60 -2.40 14.32
C SER A 54 -6.23 -1.05 13.68
N LYS A 55 -5.00 -0.56 13.91
CA LYS A 55 -4.57 0.79 13.47
C LYS A 55 -4.80 1.07 11.98
N ILE A 56 -4.81 0.02 11.16
CA ILE A 56 -5.12 0.09 9.73
C ILE A 56 -6.59 0.48 9.46
N ARG A 57 -7.55 0.07 10.31
CA ARG A 57 -8.97 0.44 10.19
C ARG A 57 -9.17 1.95 10.29
N MET A 58 -8.38 2.62 11.14
CA MET A 58 -8.40 4.07 11.27
C MET A 58 -7.48 4.78 10.27
N GLY A 59 -6.34 4.18 9.95
CA GLY A 59 -5.30 4.78 9.12
C GLY A 59 -5.52 4.67 7.62
N MET A 60 -6.29 3.66 7.19
CA MET A 60 -6.61 3.36 5.81
C MET A 60 -8.09 2.93 5.66
N PRO A 61 -9.05 3.85 5.88
CA PRO A 61 -10.47 3.53 5.86
C PRO A 61 -11.00 3.08 4.48
N LEU A 62 -10.42 3.53 3.36
CA LEU A 62 -10.79 3.04 2.04
C LEU A 62 -10.36 1.58 1.86
N LEU A 63 -9.12 1.25 2.22
CA LEU A 63 -8.60 -0.11 2.14
C LEU A 63 -9.48 -1.06 2.92
N VAL A 64 -9.93 -0.67 4.11
CA VAL A 64 -10.80 -1.49 4.96
C VAL A 64 -12.16 -1.75 4.33
N ARG A 65 -12.67 -0.83 3.50
CA ARG A 65 -13.89 -1.08 2.72
C ARG A 65 -13.72 -2.23 1.73
N HIS A 66 -12.51 -2.66 1.40
CA HIS A 66 -12.27 -3.83 0.56
C HIS A 66 -12.35 -5.17 1.31
N GLU A 67 -12.54 -5.19 2.63
CA GLU A 67 -12.79 -6.41 3.41
C GLU A 67 -13.98 -7.20 2.82
N GLY A 68 -13.82 -8.53 2.72
CA GLY A 68 -14.83 -9.42 2.13
C GLY A 68 -14.31 -10.29 1.00
N THR A 69 -15.23 -10.98 0.34
CA THR A 69 -14.96 -11.88 -0.79
C THR A 69 -15.31 -11.18 -2.10
N TRP A 70 -14.38 -11.23 -3.04
CA TRP A 70 -14.49 -10.63 -4.37
C TRP A 70 -14.30 -11.68 -5.44
N GLU A 71 -15.12 -11.66 -6.47
CA GLU A 71 -14.97 -12.50 -7.66
C GLU A 71 -14.85 -11.62 -8.89
N GLY A 72 -14.19 -12.15 -9.92
CA GLY A 72 -14.04 -11.41 -11.17
C GLY A 72 -13.10 -12.11 -12.14
N THR A 73 -12.59 -11.31 -13.08
CA THR A 73 -11.72 -11.81 -14.14
C THR A 73 -10.47 -10.95 -14.28
N TYR A 74 -9.31 -11.61 -14.34
CA TYR A 74 -8.06 -11.00 -14.80
C TYR A 74 -7.99 -11.07 -16.31
N THR A 75 -7.64 -9.96 -16.96
CA THR A 75 -7.33 -9.91 -18.39
C THR A 75 -5.96 -9.26 -18.59
N TYR A 76 -5.01 -10.00 -19.14
CA TYR A 76 -3.71 -9.48 -19.53
C TYR A 76 -3.74 -8.95 -20.96
N ILE A 77 -3.25 -7.72 -21.14
CA ILE A 77 -3.39 -6.95 -22.37
C ILE A 77 -2.00 -6.40 -22.77
N THR A 78 -1.63 -6.46 -24.05
CA THR A 78 -0.40 -5.83 -24.56
C THR A 78 -0.56 -4.31 -24.70
N PRO A 79 0.53 -3.54 -24.86
CA PRO A 79 0.45 -2.11 -25.18
C PRO A 79 -0.34 -1.80 -26.46
N GLU A 80 -0.43 -2.75 -27.40
CA GLU A 80 -1.24 -2.66 -28.63
C GLU A 80 -2.70 -3.09 -28.42
N MET A 81 -3.14 -3.21 -27.17
CA MET A 81 -4.51 -3.57 -26.79
C MET A 81 -4.96 -4.97 -27.23
N LYS A 82 -4.02 -5.92 -27.32
CA LYS A 82 -4.31 -7.33 -27.60
C LYS A 82 -4.40 -8.13 -26.30
N VAL A 83 -5.41 -8.99 -26.18
CA VAL A 83 -5.55 -9.88 -25.02
C VAL A 83 -4.58 -11.06 -25.16
N ASN A 84 -3.72 -11.25 -24.16
CA ASN A 84 -2.74 -12.33 -24.11
C ASN A 84 -3.20 -13.52 -23.27
N ASP A 85 -3.87 -13.26 -22.15
CA ASP A 85 -4.36 -14.29 -21.23
C ASP A 85 -5.57 -13.75 -20.45
N LYS A 86 -6.44 -14.66 -20.01
CA LYS A 86 -7.66 -14.34 -19.28
C LYS A 86 -8.09 -15.52 -18.41
N TYR A 87 -8.38 -15.24 -17.13
CA TYR A 87 -8.82 -16.24 -16.17
C TYR A 87 -9.65 -15.64 -15.05
N ASP A 88 -10.49 -16.46 -14.44
CA ASP A 88 -11.36 -16.07 -13.35
C ASP A 88 -10.65 -16.22 -12.01
N PHE A 89 -11.14 -15.49 -11.01
CA PHE A 89 -10.57 -15.54 -9.68
C PHE A 89 -11.62 -15.30 -8.59
N ARG A 90 -11.25 -15.73 -7.38
CA ARG A 90 -11.87 -15.32 -6.12
C ARG A 90 -10.80 -14.80 -5.17
N ILE A 91 -11.04 -13.69 -4.50
CA ILE A 91 -10.15 -13.07 -3.52
C ILE A 91 -10.88 -12.91 -2.20
N ASN A 92 -10.26 -13.30 -1.08
CA ASN A 92 -10.71 -12.96 0.26
C ASN A 92 -9.77 -11.91 0.86
N VAL A 93 -10.32 -10.80 1.33
CA VAL A 93 -9.57 -9.75 2.04
C VAL A 93 -9.99 -9.74 3.50
N LYS A 94 -9.00 -9.75 4.40
CA LYS A 94 -9.20 -9.69 5.86
C LYS A 94 -8.19 -8.73 6.50
N PHE A 95 -8.58 -8.17 7.64
CA PHE A 95 -7.73 -7.30 8.47
C PHE A 95 -7.52 -7.92 9.85
N PRO A 96 -6.45 -8.73 10.05
CA PRO A 96 -6.16 -9.34 11.34
C PRO A 96 -5.97 -8.30 12.46
N GLU A 97 -6.28 -8.68 13.70
CA GLU A 97 -6.07 -7.83 14.86
C GLU A 97 -4.56 -7.65 15.13
N ASP A 98 -4.15 -6.39 15.25
CA ASP A 98 -2.76 -5.96 15.45
C ASP A 98 -2.35 -6.16 16.93
N GLU A 99 -2.35 -7.40 17.40
CA GLU A 99 -1.98 -7.66 18.80
C GLU A 99 -0.48 -7.47 19.06
N HIS A 100 0.37 -7.53 18.01
CA HIS A 100 1.84 -7.52 18.17
C HIS A 100 2.63 -6.81 17.05
N GLY A 101 2.04 -5.89 16.27
CA GLY A 101 2.75 -5.16 15.21
C GLY A 101 3.01 -6.01 13.96
N GLY A 102 2.18 -7.02 13.71
CA GLY A 102 2.38 -8.03 12.65
C GLY A 102 1.63 -7.73 11.35
N VAL A 103 1.06 -8.77 10.77
CA VAL A 103 0.23 -8.70 9.55
C VAL A 103 -1.04 -7.93 9.86
N THR A 104 -1.27 -6.83 9.14
CA THR A 104 -2.46 -5.98 9.31
C THR A 104 -3.46 -6.10 8.16
N TYR A 105 -3.03 -6.67 7.04
CA TYR A 105 -3.82 -6.92 5.86
C TYR A 105 -3.42 -8.29 5.31
N ARG A 106 -4.42 -9.11 4.98
CA ARG A 106 -4.23 -10.41 4.32
C ARG A 106 -5.18 -10.54 3.14
N GLN A 107 -4.62 -10.94 2.01
CA GLN A 107 -5.34 -11.30 0.80
C GLN A 107 -5.05 -12.75 0.42
N GLU A 108 -6.10 -13.56 0.30
CA GLU A 108 -6.04 -14.92 -0.24
C GLU A 108 -6.65 -14.89 -1.63
N SER A 109 -5.92 -15.32 -2.66
CA SER A 109 -6.33 -15.25 -4.06
C SER A 109 -6.34 -16.64 -4.67
N PHE A 110 -7.46 -17.01 -5.28
CA PHE A 110 -7.71 -18.31 -5.92
C PHE A 110 -8.00 -18.05 -7.39
N TYR A 111 -7.18 -18.61 -8.28
CA TYR A 111 -7.26 -18.39 -9.73
C TYR A 111 -7.65 -19.66 -10.45
N THR A 112 -8.50 -19.55 -11.47
CA THR A 112 -8.96 -20.68 -12.29
C THR A 112 -8.92 -20.31 -13.77
N TRP A 113 -8.15 -21.06 -14.55
CA TRP A 113 -8.06 -20.90 -16.00
C TRP A 113 -9.13 -21.71 -16.72
N PRO A 114 -9.48 -21.34 -17.98
CA PRO A 114 -10.46 -22.10 -18.78
C PRO A 114 -10.06 -23.56 -19.03
N ASP A 115 -8.77 -23.88 -18.98
CA ASP A 115 -8.24 -25.23 -19.14
C ASP A 115 -8.26 -26.07 -17.84
N GLY A 116 -8.79 -25.52 -16.76
CA GLY A 116 -8.91 -26.18 -15.46
C GLY A 116 -7.66 -26.07 -14.57
N ARG A 117 -6.59 -25.40 -15.02
CA ARG A 117 -5.48 -25.06 -14.11
C ARG A 117 -5.98 -24.16 -12.99
N THR A 118 -5.40 -24.33 -11.81
CA THR A 118 -5.66 -23.48 -10.66
C THR A 118 -4.37 -22.96 -10.04
N ARG A 119 -4.48 -21.85 -9.32
CA ARG A 119 -3.36 -21.29 -8.55
C ARG A 119 -3.89 -20.56 -7.33
N ASP A 120 -3.25 -20.80 -6.19
CA ASP A 120 -3.56 -20.12 -4.95
C ASP A 120 -2.36 -19.27 -4.52
N LEU A 121 -2.62 -18.03 -4.12
CA LEU A 121 -1.61 -17.09 -3.63
C LEU A 121 -2.11 -16.38 -2.37
N MET A 122 -1.17 -16.08 -1.46
CA MET A 122 -1.43 -15.25 -0.30
C MET A 122 -0.51 -14.04 -0.32
N PHE A 123 -1.07 -12.88 -0.03
CA PHE A 123 -0.34 -11.62 0.11
C PHE A 123 -0.64 -11.03 1.48
N GLU A 124 0.39 -10.56 2.15
CA GLU A 124 0.30 -9.95 3.46
C GLU A 124 0.95 -8.58 3.44
N ALA A 125 0.36 -7.63 4.17
CA ALA A 125 0.94 -6.31 4.34
C ALA A 125 0.84 -5.82 5.79
N GLN A 126 1.81 -4.99 6.14
CA GLN A 126 1.90 -4.31 7.42
C GLN A 126 1.59 -2.83 7.23
N TYR A 127 0.68 -2.30 8.04
CA TYR A 127 0.38 -0.87 8.09
C TYR A 127 1.52 -0.13 8.78
N ILE A 128 2.07 0.88 8.12
CA ILE A 128 3.25 1.62 8.60
C ILE A 128 2.94 3.09 8.93
N GLY A 129 1.66 3.49 8.92
CA GLY A 129 1.27 4.89 9.09
C GLY A 129 1.09 5.63 7.77
N ASN A 130 0.70 6.90 7.85
CA ASN A 130 0.58 7.80 6.69
C ASN A 130 -0.21 7.19 5.51
N ARG A 131 -1.37 6.58 5.81
CA ARG A 131 -2.23 5.93 4.81
C ARG A 131 -1.51 4.87 3.96
N THR A 132 -0.50 4.19 4.51
CA THR A 132 0.37 3.30 3.74
C THR A 132 0.58 1.96 4.44
N ALA A 133 0.58 0.89 3.65
CA ALA A 133 0.95 -0.46 4.07
C ALA A 133 2.08 -0.99 3.17
N THR A 134 2.97 -1.82 3.72
CA THR A 134 4.11 -2.41 3.01
C THR A 134 3.96 -3.92 2.88
N PHE A 135 4.38 -4.45 1.73
CA PHE A 135 4.44 -5.88 1.46
C PHE A 135 5.87 -6.38 1.61
N GLU A 136 6.02 -7.56 2.19
CA GLU A 136 7.27 -8.30 2.24
C GLU A 136 7.00 -9.78 1.90
N GLY A 137 7.95 -10.44 1.22
CA GLY A 137 7.84 -11.85 0.84
C GLY A 137 7.91 -12.06 -0.67
N ARG A 138 6.88 -12.68 -1.26
CA ARG A 138 6.82 -12.95 -2.72
C ARG A 138 6.92 -11.67 -3.54
N ILE A 139 6.25 -10.63 -3.05
CA ILE A 139 6.34 -9.27 -3.58
C ILE A 139 6.88 -8.38 -2.48
N SER A 140 7.64 -7.38 -2.90
CA SER A 140 8.09 -6.29 -2.04
C SER A 140 7.52 -4.99 -2.61
N GLY A 141 7.05 -4.10 -1.75
CA GLY A 141 6.39 -2.89 -2.21
C GLY A 141 5.53 -2.20 -1.17
N TRP A 142 4.67 -1.31 -1.64
CA TRP A 142 3.77 -0.54 -0.79
C TRP A 142 2.44 -0.27 -1.48
N MET A 143 1.41 -0.06 -0.67
CA MET A 143 0.07 0.36 -1.07
C MET A 143 -0.31 1.59 -0.25
N THR A 144 -0.87 2.60 -0.91
CA THR A 144 -1.30 3.84 -0.27
C THR A 144 -2.73 4.21 -0.67
N GLU A 145 -3.45 4.89 0.22
CA GLU A 145 -4.71 5.52 -0.14
C GLU A 145 -4.47 6.90 -0.72
N VAL A 146 -4.86 7.10 -1.98
CA VAL A 146 -4.67 8.37 -2.68
C VAL A 146 -5.83 9.33 -2.41
N ASP A 147 -7.05 8.81 -2.44
CA ASP A 147 -8.29 9.56 -2.23
C ASP A 147 -9.40 8.64 -1.66
N GLU A 148 -10.65 9.10 -1.65
CA GLU A 148 -11.81 8.37 -1.09
C GLU A 148 -12.24 7.14 -1.91
N ARG A 149 -11.65 6.93 -3.09
CA ARG A 149 -12.00 5.89 -4.06
C ARG A 149 -10.79 5.07 -4.53
N THR A 150 -9.59 5.64 -4.49
CA THR A 150 -8.40 5.12 -5.16
C THR A 150 -7.34 4.65 -4.17
N LEU A 151 -6.96 3.38 -4.29
CA LEU A 151 -5.69 2.86 -3.77
C LEU A 151 -4.66 2.84 -4.89
N TYR A 152 -3.41 3.13 -4.56
CA TYR A 152 -2.28 3.00 -5.46
C TYR A 152 -1.21 2.10 -4.84
N THR A 153 -0.75 1.13 -5.61
CA THR A 153 0.22 0.13 -5.17
C THR A 153 1.40 0.11 -6.13
N THR A 154 2.61 0.08 -5.59
CA THR A 154 3.83 -0.23 -6.35
C THR A 154 4.51 -1.43 -5.72
N TYR A 155 4.82 -2.44 -6.52
CA TYR A 155 5.55 -3.61 -6.04
C TYR A 155 6.40 -4.24 -7.14
N TRP A 156 7.33 -5.10 -6.73
CA TRP A 156 8.19 -5.90 -7.59
C TRP A 156 8.33 -7.32 -7.04
N TYR A 157 8.89 -8.21 -7.84
CA TYR A 157 9.20 -9.59 -7.43
C TYR A 157 10.71 -9.75 -7.26
N GLU A 158 11.14 -10.31 -6.14
CA GLU A 158 12.56 -10.58 -5.87
C GLU A 158 13.16 -11.58 -6.88
N ASP A 159 12.33 -12.47 -7.45
CA ASP A 159 12.75 -13.49 -8.43
C ASP A 159 12.73 -13.00 -9.89
N GLN A 160 12.23 -11.79 -10.15
CA GLN A 160 12.14 -11.21 -11.50
C GLN A 160 12.70 -9.79 -11.51
N PRO A 161 14.04 -9.64 -11.41
CA PRO A 161 14.67 -8.34 -11.41
C PRO A 161 14.37 -7.56 -12.70
N GLY A 162 14.21 -6.25 -12.56
CA GLY A 162 13.85 -5.35 -13.65
C GLY A 162 12.35 -5.29 -13.94
N ILE A 163 11.51 -6.12 -13.30
CA ILE A 163 10.05 -6.02 -13.39
C ILE A 163 9.48 -5.30 -12.17
N ASP A 164 8.71 -4.25 -12.44
CA ASP A 164 7.91 -3.53 -11.45
C ASP A 164 6.47 -3.34 -11.94
N VAL A 165 5.56 -3.23 -10.98
CA VAL A 165 4.12 -3.13 -11.24
C VAL A 165 3.57 -1.92 -10.50
N CYS A 166 2.85 -1.09 -11.24
CA CYS A 166 2.06 0.01 -10.70
C CYS A 166 0.57 -0.35 -10.84
N GLU A 167 -0.10 -0.59 -9.72
CA GLU A 167 -1.51 -0.94 -9.65
C GLU A 167 -2.35 0.24 -9.14
N MET A 168 -3.49 0.47 -9.77
CA MET A 168 -4.56 1.32 -9.27
C MET A 168 -5.81 0.51 -9.02
N ILE A 169 -6.45 0.74 -7.87
CA ILE A 169 -7.68 0.06 -7.45
C ILE A 169 -8.72 1.13 -7.18
N GLN A 170 -9.85 1.08 -7.89
CA GLN A 170 -10.98 1.99 -7.68
C GLN A 170 -12.19 1.23 -7.17
N LEU A 171 -12.64 1.57 -5.96
CA LEU A 171 -13.90 1.10 -5.41
C LEU A 171 -15.06 1.95 -5.95
N ALA A 172 -16.08 1.34 -6.57
CA ALA A 172 -17.25 2.09 -7.00
C ALA A 172 -18.02 2.64 -5.78
N PRO A 173 -18.79 3.75 -5.94
CA PRO A 173 -19.56 4.32 -4.84
C PRO A 173 -20.54 3.33 -4.18
N ASN A 174 -21.02 2.33 -4.92
CA ASN A 174 -21.90 1.29 -4.40
C ASN A 174 -21.20 0.31 -3.43
N GLY A 175 -19.88 0.37 -3.30
CA GLY A 175 -19.09 -0.49 -2.43
C GLY A 175 -19.01 -1.96 -2.85
N ILE A 176 -19.70 -2.37 -3.92
CA ILE A 176 -19.79 -3.77 -4.34
C ILE A 176 -19.09 -4.04 -5.67
N ASP A 177 -18.85 -3.03 -6.49
CA ASP A 177 -18.08 -3.18 -7.73
C ASP A 177 -16.73 -2.46 -7.57
N ARG A 178 -15.66 -3.05 -8.11
CA ARG A 178 -14.35 -2.37 -8.19
C ARG A 178 -13.62 -2.75 -9.46
N GLY A 179 -12.81 -1.81 -9.95
CA GLY A 179 -11.93 -2.00 -11.08
C GLY A 179 -10.48 -1.89 -10.64
N ARG A 180 -9.60 -2.70 -11.23
CA ARG A 180 -8.15 -2.59 -11.03
C ARG A 180 -7.43 -2.53 -12.37
N THR A 181 -6.41 -1.69 -12.43
CA THR A 181 -5.54 -1.59 -13.60
C THR A 181 -4.09 -1.67 -13.17
N TRP A 182 -3.31 -2.50 -13.85
CA TRP A 182 -1.91 -2.70 -13.53
C TRP A 182 -1.08 -2.33 -14.75
N HIS A 183 -0.07 -1.49 -14.56
CA HIS A 183 0.96 -1.23 -15.54
C HIS A 183 2.19 -2.04 -15.15
N TRP A 184 2.62 -2.92 -16.06
CA TRP A 184 3.80 -3.74 -15.87
C TRP A 184 4.95 -3.15 -16.67
N PHE A 185 6.02 -2.80 -15.97
CA PHE A 185 7.24 -2.32 -16.57
C PHE A 185 8.31 -3.40 -16.51
N LYS A 186 9.12 -3.46 -17.56
CA LYS A 186 10.36 -4.23 -17.60
C LYS A 186 11.46 -3.30 -18.06
N ASP A 187 12.47 -3.13 -17.22
CA ASP A 187 13.60 -2.22 -17.44
C ASP A 187 13.12 -0.79 -17.80
N GLY A 188 12.08 -0.32 -17.08
CA GLY A 188 11.46 0.99 -17.28
C GLY A 188 10.57 1.13 -18.52
N LYS A 189 10.26 0.04 -19.23
CA LYS A 189 9.39 0.05 -20.42
C LYS A 189 8.10 -0.72 -20.16
N LEU A 190 6.96 -0.09 -20.46
CA LEU A 190 5.66 -0.75 -20.39
C LEU A 190 5.64 -1.93 -21.36
N PHE A 191 5.34 -3.13 -20.88
CA PHE A 191 5.25 -4.32 -21.72
C PHE A 191 3.92 -5.07 -21.58
N GLN A 192 3.15 -4.77 -20.52
CA GLN A 192 1.87 -5.41 -20.27
C GLN A 192 0.96 -4.53 -19.41
N LEU A 193 -0.34 -4.67 -19.63
CA LEU A 193 -1.40 -4.15 -18.79
C LEU A 193 -2.17 -5.33 -18.19
N THR A 194 -2.75 -5.11 -17.01
CA THR A 194 -3.80 -5.98 -16.48
C THR A 194 -5.04 -5.14 -16.25
N LEU A 195 -6.18 -5.63 -16.74
CA LEU A 195 -7.50 -5.15 -16.36
C LEU A 195 -8.17 -6.20 -15.48
N VAL A 196 -8.66 -5.77 -14.33
CA VAL A 196 -9.45 -6.63 -13.44
C VAL A 196 -10.80 -5.98 -13.16
N ASN A 197 -11.86 -6.72 -13.47
CA ASN A 197 -13.24 -6.31 -13.22
C ASN A 197 -13.83 -7.24 -12.15
N GLU A 198 -14.30 -6.65 -11.05
CA GLU A 198 -14.57 -7.42 -9.83
C GLU A 198 -15.84 -6.97 -9.12
N ARG A 199 -16.49 -7.94 -8.48
CA ARG A 199 -17.69 -7.72 -7.67
C ARG A 199 -17.57 -8.44 -6.33
N ARG A 200 -18.07 -7.82 -5.27
CA ARG A 200 -18.19 -8.42 -3.94
C ARG A 200 -19.31 -9.45 -3.91
N VAL A 201 -19.05 -10.60 -3.31
CA VAL A 201 -20.01 -11.71 -3.19
C VAL A 201 -20.29 -12.12 -1.75
N ALA A 202 -19.44 -11.73 -0.79
CA ALA A 202 -19.65 -11.90 0.66
C ALA A 202 -18.89 -10.84 1.45
#